data_AF-A0A2E3UMM0-F1
#
_entry.id   AF-A0A2E3UMM0-F1
#
_cell.length_a   1.000
_cell.length_b   1.000
_cell.length_c   1.000
_cell.angle_alpha   90.00
_cell.angle_beta   90.00
_cell.angle_gamma   90.00
#
_symmetry.space_group_name_H-M   'P 1'
#
loop_
_entity.id
_entity.type
_entity.pdbx_description
1 polymer ?
#
loop_
_entity_poly.entity_id
_entity_poly.type
_entity_poly.pdbx_seq_one_letter_code
_entity_poly.pdbx_strand_id
1 'polypeptide(L)'
;MLQYHSLLVNTVNVLSHRLSIGHSCKGLLCSIRRETHREGGFLLMANQKFFKSLLVLVSTLFLSLPTMAQRDFSNVDIVANHVAGSFYYLQGAGGNIGLSIGDDGVVMIDDQFAPLTDKILEAIRELNDGEIRFVINTHVHPDHTGGNENLGNMGILILARDEVRVRLSASQPESALPVLTYSDAITIHLNGEEVYAFPVPPAHTDGDTFIHFRDSDVIHAGDVFRTTAFPVIDTNNGGTLDGTLSALGVLIGTAGPDTKIVPGHGEVSSRMDVMGFRDMILDVKSKVAPMVERGLSYEEVASANPTSAYNARYGDSERFLRAVYSELGGLD
;
A
#
# COMPACT_ATOMS: atom_id res chain seq x y z
N MET A 1 30.04 -35.85 -44.63
CA MET A 1 29.83 -35.65 -43.18
C MET A 1 28.37 -35.20 -43.02
N LEU A 2 27.37 -36.05 -43.28
CA LEU A 2 26.72 -37.02 -42.36
C LEU A 2 26.43 -36.42 -40.98
N GLN A 3 25.22 -36.43 -40.40
CA GLN A 3 23.88 -36.82 -40.84
C GLN A 3 22.91 -36.42 -39.70
N TYR A 4 21.64 -36.18 -40.05
CA TYR A 4 20.45 -36.15 -39.18
C TYR A 4 20.39 -37.31 -38.16
N HIS A 5 19.74 -37.11 -37.01
CA HIS A 5 18.84 -38.11 -36.41
C HIS A 5 17.71 -37.47 -35.58
N SER A 6 16.48 -37.85 -35.94
CA SER A 6 15.24 -37.71 -35.18
C SER A 6 15.00 -38.99 -34.34
N LEU A 7 13.81 -39.04 -33.70
CA LEU A 7 13.12 -40.17 -33.02
C LEU A 7 13.11 -40.00 -31.48
N LEU A 8 12.02 -40.21 -30.74
CA LEU A 8 10.78 -40.94 -31.01
C LEU A 8 9.66 -40.49 -30.04
N VAL A 9 8.44 -40.50 -30.58
CA VAL A 9 7.15 -40.50 -29.88
C VAL A 9 6.95 -41.85 -29.16
N ASN A 10 6.28 -41.85 -28.01
CA ASN A 10 5.42 -42.98 -27.63
C ASN A 10 4.27 -42.55 -26.70
N THR A 11 3.06 -42.78 -27.19
CA THR A 11 1.75 -42.70 -26.53
C THR A 11 1.41 -44.09 -25.98
N VAL A 12 0.72 -44.22 -24.82
CA VAL A 12 -0.44 -45.13 -24.55
C VAL A 12 -0.99 -44.86 -23.13
N ASN A 13 -2.08 -44.09 -23.07
CA ASN A 13 -3.45 -44.37 -22.63
C ASN A 13 -3.84 -45.44 -21.54
N VAL A 14 -4.97 -45.09 -20.87
CA VAL A 14 -6.03 -45.89 -20.18
C VAL A 14 -5.85 -46.34 -18.71
N LEU A 15 -6.70 -45.82 -17.79
CA LEU A 15 -7.77 -46.57 -17.10
C LEU A 15 -8.50 -45.73 -16.02
N SER A 16 -9.68 -45.26 -16.40
CA SER A 16 -10.79 -44.94 -15.49
C SER A 16 -11.57 -46.24 -15.20
N HIS A 17 -11.85 -46.55 -13.93
CA HIS A 17 -12.92 -47.50 -13.59
C HIS A 17 -13.73 -47.05 -12.38
N ARG A 18 -15.03 -46.88 -12.63
CA ARG A 18 -16.11 -46.95 -11.63
C ARG A 18 -16.18 -48.35 -11.02
N LEU A 19 -16.53 -48.44 -9.74
CA LEU A 19 -17.33 -49.54 -9.20
C LEU A 19 -18.21 -49.04 -8.05
N SER A 20 -19.51 -49.22 -8.24
CA SER A 20 -20.60 -49.15 -7.26
C SER A 20 -21.04 -50.59 -6.96
N ILE A 21 -21.93 -50.75 -5.97
CA ILE A 21 -22.56 -51.98 -5.41
C ILE A 21 -21.71 -52.55 -4.25
N GLY A 22 -22.19 -52.79 -3.03
CA GLY A 22 -23.55 -52.94 -2.48
C GLY A 22 -23.61 -54.21 -1.62
N HIS A 23 -24.40 -54.18 -0.52
CA HIS A 23 -24.74 -55.22 0.50
C HIS A 23 -24.19 -54.87 1.92
N SER A 24 -25.00 -54.39 2.87
CA SER A 24 -26.10 -55.04 3.63
C SER A 24 -25.61 -56.02 4.70
N CYS A 25 -25.85 -55.74 6.00
CA CYS A 25 -27.01 -56.29 6.76
C CYS A 25 -26.84 -56.15 8.30
N LYS A 26 -28.01 -56.06 8.99
CA LYS A 26 -28.34 -56.26 10.43
C LYS A 26 -28.12 -55.03 11.34
N GLY A 27 -29.14 -54.34 11.86
CA GLY A 27 -30.37 -54.77 12.56
C GLY A 27 -30.10 -54.66 14.08
N LEU A 28 -30.79 -53.88 14.93
CA LEU A 28 -32.16 -53.99 15.48
C LEU A 28 -32.26 -52.83 16.53
N LEU A 29 -33.29 -51.99 16.64
CA LEU A 29 -34.54 -52.14 17.42
C LEU A 29 -35.33 -50.81 17.26
N CYS A 30 -36.55 -50.81 16.71
CA CYS A 30 -37.86 -50.86 17.41
C CYS A 30 -38.20 -49.54 18.15
N SER A 31 -38.98 -48.60 17.58
CA SER A 31 -40.46 -48.56 17.37
C SER A 31 -41.30 -48.45 18.65
N ILE A 32 -42.19 -47.43 18.70
CA ILE A 32 -43.63 -47.42 19.09
C ILE A 32 -44.04 -45.97 19.45
N ARG A 33 -44.81 -45.23 18.61
CA ARG A 33 -46.30 -45.10 18.49
C ARG A 33 -46.95 -44.26 19.63
N ARG A 34 -47.33 -42.99 19.37
CA ARG A 34 -48.69 -42.41 19.13
C ARG A 34 -49.80 -42.78 20.13
N GLU A 35 -50.47 -41.74 20.65
CA GLU A 35 -51.95 -41.50 20.79
C GLU A 35 -52.11 -40.20 21.62
N THR A 36 -52.66 -39.06 21.17
CA THR A 36 -54.03 -38.61 20.79
C THR A 36 -55.04 -38.36 21.92
N HIS A 37 -55.78 -37.24 21.76
CA HIS A 37 -57.12 -36.84 22.27
C HIS A 37 -57.22 -36.02 23.58
N ARG A 38 -57.69 -34.75 23.48
CA ARG A 38 -59.07 -34.18 23.77
C ARG A 38 -59.27 -33.91 25.27
N GLU A 39 -59.92 -32.88 25.81
CA GLU A 39 -60.93 -31.87 25.43
C GLU A 39 -60.77 -30.69 26.44
N GLY A 40 -61.06 -29.44 26.09
CA GLY A 40 -62.34 -28.82 26.46
C GLY A 40 -62.14 -27.32 26.78
N GLY A 41 -62.97 -26.45 26.21
CA GLY A 41 -62.87 -25.00 26.35
C GLY A 41 -63.79 -24.40 27.42
N PHE A 42 -63.52 -23.15 27.81
CA PHE A 42 -64.53 -22.25 28.38
C PHE A 42 -64.16 -20.76 28.21
N LEU A 43 -64.96 -20.09 27.38
CA LEU A 43 -65.59 -18.77 27.53
C LEU A 43 -64.80 -17.44 27.59
N LEU A 44 -65.16 -16.57 26.63
CA LEU A 44 -64.94 -15.13 26.51
C LEU A 44 -65.40 -14.32 27.74
N MET A 45 -64.72 -13.21 28.04
CA MET A 45 -65.25 -11.82 27.93
C MET A 45 -64.29 -10.76 28.53
N ALA A 46 -64.37 -9.54 27.98
CA ALA A 46 -63.76 -8.26 28.40
C ALA A 46 -62.27 -8.06 28.02
N ASN A 47 -61.80 -6.93 27.50
CA ASN A 47 -62.31 -5.56 27.64
C ASN A 47 -61.77 -4.69 26.49
N GLN A 48 -62.66 -4.20 25.61
CA GLN A 48 -62.38 -3.08 24.73
C GLN A 48 -62.42 -1.81 25.58
N LYS A 49 -61.25 -1.22 25.89
CA LYS A 49 -61.02 0.20 26.22
C LYS A 49 -59.67 0.37 26.93
N PHE A 50 -58.58 0.44 26.16
CA PHE A 50 -57.37 1.19 26.51
C PHE A 50 -56.83 1.75 25.20
N PHE A 51 -57.35 2.91 24.79
CA PHE A 51 -56.60 4.17 24.74
C PHE A 51 -55.44 4.11 23.74
N LYS A 52 -55.65 4.46 22.47
CA LYS A 52 -55.57 5.85 21.98
C LYS A 52 -54.42 6.64 22.63
N SER A 53 -53.19 6.30 22.26
CA SER A 53 -52.00 7.18 22.29
C SER A 53 -50.87 6.47 21.53
N LEU A 54 -50.92 6.51 20.20
CA LEU A 54 -49.76 6.17 19.36
C LEU A 54 -49.74 7.13 18.17
N LEU A 55 -49.63 8.42 18.49
CA LEU A 55 -49.27 9.47 17.57
C LEU A 55 -48.29 10.37 18.30
N VAL A 56 -47.21 10.74 17.62
CA VAL A 56 -46.12 11.62 18.05
C VAL A 56 -45.01 10.94 18.88
N LEU A 57 -44.14 10.21 18.19
CA LEU A 57 -42.69 10.39 18.34
C LEU A 57 -41.94 9.80 17.12
N VAL A 58 -42.13 10.39 15.95
CA VAL A 58 -41.11 10.33 14.89
C VAL A 58 -40.02 11.29 15.33
N SER A 59 -39.22 10.86 16.32
CA SER A 59 -37.97 11.53 16.65
C SER A 59 -37.02 11.23 15.50
N THR A 60 -36.81 12.25 14.68
CA THR A 60 -35.68 12.42 13.78
C THR A 60 -34.39 11.95 14.44
N LEU A 61 -34.05 10.69 14.24
CA LEU A 61 -32.69 10.20 14.32
C LEU A 61 -32.03 10.69 13.02
N PHE A 62 -31.62 11.96 13.00
CA PHE A 62 -30.58 12.37 12.08
C PHE A 62 -29.35 11.57 12.50
N LEU A 63 -29.07 10.51 11.74
CA LEU A 63 -27.75 9.90 11.68
C LEU A 63 -26.79 11.03 11.33
N SER A 64 -26.16 11.62 12.34
CA SER A 64 -24.93 12.38 12.18
C SER A 64 -23.89 11.37 11.72
N LEU A 65 -23.86 11.15 10.40
CA LEU A 65 -22.71 10.56 9.74
C LEU A 65 -21.50 11.40 10.16
N PRO A 66 -20.41 10.78 10.64
CA PRO A 66 -19.18 11.53 10.83
C PRO A 66 -18.79 12.06 9.45
N THR A 67 -18.95 13.36 9.25
CA THR A 67 -18.25 14.07 8.19
C THR A 67 -16.77 13.84 8.47
N MET A 68 -16.13 12.92 7.73
CA MET A 68 -14.68 12.96 7.61
C MET A 68 -14.39 14.38 7.12
N ALA A 69 -13.81 15.20 7.98
CA ALA A 69 -13.44 16.54 7.61
C ALA A 69 -12.51 16.41 6.41
N GLN A 70 -13.00 16.76 5.23
CA GLN A 70 -12.20 16.78 4.02
C GLN A 70 -11.07 17.77 4.30
N ARG A 71 -9.82 17.31 4.22
CA ARG A 71 -8.67 18.19 4.40
C ARG A 71 -8.82 19.36 3.42
N ASP A 72 -8.63 20.57 3.92
CA ASP A 72 -8.66 21.77 3.09
C ASP A 72 -7.31 21.92 2.37
N PHE A 73 -7.34 21.79 1.04
CA PHE A 73 -6.16 21.91 0.17
C PHE A 73 -6.03 23.30 -0.47
N SER A 74 -6.95 24.23 -0.16
CA SER A 74 -7.00 25.55 -0.81
C SER A 74 -5.72 26.38 -0.58
N ASN A 75 -5.10 26.25 0.58
CA ASN A 75 -3.88 26.99 0.97
C ASN A 75 -2.58 26.19 0.81
N VAL A 76 -2.63 25.02 0.14
CA VAL A 76 -1.42 24.24 -0.14
C VAL A 76 -0.70 24.85 -1.34
N ASP A 77 0.57 25.19 -1.16
CA ASP A 77 1.47 25.58 -2.24
C ASP A 77 2.19 24.33 -2.78
N ILE A 78 2.36 24.27 -4.11
CA ILE A 78 3.20 23.25 -4.75
C ILE A 78 4.54 23.90 -5.09
N VAL A 79 5.60 23.45 -4.44
CA VAL A 79 6.94 24.05 -4.55
C VAL A 79 7.84 23.14 -5.36
N ALA A 80 8.34 23.66 -6.49
CA ALA A 80 9.31 22.97 -7.32
C ALA A 80 10.75 23.19 -6.83
N ASN A 81 11.52 22.11 -6.74
CA ASN A 81 12.91 22.13 -6.31
C ASN A 81 13.77 21.38 -7.33
N HIS A 82 14.74 22.07 -7.94
CA HIS A 82 15.76 21.41 -8.77
C HIS A 82 16.75 20.63 -7.89
N VAL A 83 17.08 19.40 -8.27
CA VAL A 83 18.02 18.56 -7.52
C VAL A 83 19.34 18.42 -8.26
N ALA A 84 19.29 17.86 -9.47
CA ALA A 84 20.45 17.62 -10.33
C ALA A 84 19.97 17.28 -11.75
N GLY A 85 20.80 17.60 -12.76
CA GLY A 85 20.52 17.25 -14.16
C GLY A 85 19.09 17.62 -14.60
N SER A 86 18.37 16.65 -15.14
CA SER A 86 16.97 16.79 -15.60
C SER A 86 15.94 16.73 -14.46
N PHE A 87 16.38 16.40 -13.24
CA PHE A 87 15.51 16.00 -12.15
C PHE A 87 15.11 17.17 -11.22
N TYR A 88 13.80 17.29 -11.00
CA TYR A 88 13.15 18.15 -10.02
C TYR A 88 12.30 17.29 -9.09
N TYR A 89 11.96 17.82 -7.91
CA TYR A 89 10.83 17.28 -7.16
C TYR A 89 9.88 18.40 -6.73
N LEU A 90 8.58 18.07 -6.64
CA LEU A 90 7.56 18.95 -6.12
C LEU A 90 7.20 18.56 -4.69
N GLN A 91 7.20 19.55 -3.79
CA GLN A 91 6.68 19.43 -2.44
C GLN A 91 5.28 20.01 -2.36
N GLY A 92 4.40 19.33 -1.62
CA GLY A 92 3.03 19.77 -1.38
C GLY A 92 2.52 19.23 -0.05
N ALA A 93 1.27 18.75 -0.03
CA ALA A 93 0.69 18.17 1.19
C ALA A 93 0.73 16.64 1.25
N GLY A 94 1.08 15.98 0.14
CA GLY A 94 1.30 14.53 0.05
C GLY A 94 2.78 14.18 -0.08
N GLY A 95 3.07 13.03 -0.69
CA GLY A 95 4.43 12.63 -1.00
C GLY A 95 5.13 13.57 -1.99
N ASN A 96 6.45 13.58 -1.96
CA ASN A 96 7.26 14.24 -2.96
C ASN A 96 6.94 13.64 -4.34
N ILE A 97 6.70 14.52 -5.32
CA ILE A 97 6.53 14.13 -6.72
C ILE A 97 7.88 14.28 -7.40
N GLY A 98 8.44 13.23 -7.97
CA GLY A 98 9.64 13.32 -8.80
C GLY A 98 9.31 13.71 -10.23
N LEU A 99 10.18 14.50 -10.88
CA LEU A 99 10.02 14.90 -12.28
C LEU A 99 11.35 14.79 -13.02
N SER A 100 11.40 14.10 -14.16
CA SER A 100 12.45 14.33 -15.17
C SER A 100 11.87 15.15 -16.30
N ILE A 101 12.51 16.27 -16.58
CA ILE A 101 12.03 17.30 -17.50
C ILE A 101 13.03 17.47 -18.66
N GLY A 102 12.51 17.54 -19.89
CA GLY A 102 13.29 17.85 -21.09
C GLY A 102 12.42 17.93 -22.35
N ASP A 103 13.08 17.92 -23.51
CA ASP A 103 12.43 18.13 -24.81
C ASP A 103 11.47 16.98 -25.22
N ASP A 104 11.63 15.78 -24.67
CA ASP A 104 10.76 14.64 -24.95
C ASP A 104 9.47 14.65 -24.11
N GLY A 105 9.33 15.60 -23.18
CA GLY A 105 8.22 15.74 -22.24
C GLY A 105 8.61 15.47 -20.79
N VAL A 106 7.62 15.22 -19.94
CA VAL A 106 7.79 15.04 -18.50
C VAL A 106 7.56 13.58 -18.10
N VAL A 107 8.51 13.01 -17.37
CA VAL A 107 8.35 11.76 -16.62
C VAL A 107 8.05 12.10 -15.17
N MET A 108 6.89 11.68 -14.68
CA MET A 108 6.40 12.01 -13.34
C MET A 108 6.42 10.79 -12.43
N ILE A 109 6.83 10.97 -11.17
CA ILE A 109 6.85 9.94 -10.13
C ILE A 109 5.86 10.36 -9.05
N ASP A 110 4.82 9.54 -8.82
CA ASP A 110 3.69 9.83 -7.95
C ASP A 110 2.91 11.12 -8.29
N ASP A 111 1.73 11.33 -7.70
CA ASP A 111 0.83 12.45 -8.09
C ASP A 111 0.04 13.11 -6.95
N GLN A 112 0.44 12.85 -5.70
CA GLN A 112 -0.22 13.36 -4.49
C GLN A 112 -1.73 13.09 -4.46
N PHE A 113 -2.51 14.03 -3.91
CA PHE A 113 -3.94 13.90 -3.70
C PHE A 113 -4.72 14.54 -4.86
N ALA A 114 -5.86 13.95 -5.23
CA ALA A 114 -6.72 14.44 -6.31
C ALA A 114 -7.02 15.97 -6.27
N PRO A 115 -7.32 16.59 -5.11
CA PRO A 115 -7.61 18.02 -5.07
C PRO A 115 -6.42 18.94 -5.41
N LEU A 116 -5.20 18.40 -5.48
CA LEU A 116 -3.99 19.16 -5.82
C LEU A 116 -3.61 19.07 -7.30
N THR A 117 -4.27 18.22 -8.10
CA THR A 117 -3.86 17.96 -9.50
C THR A 117 -3.71 19.24 -10.30
N ASP A 118 -4.65 20.19 -10.23
CA ASP A 118 -4.56 21.43 -11.01
C ASP A 118 -3.33 22.27 -10.63
N LYS A 119 -3.03 22.39 -9.33
CA LYS A 119 -1.87 23.12 -8.82
C LYS A 119 -0.54 22.43 -9.20
N ILE A 120 -0.53 21.10 -9.18
CA ILE A 120 0.63 20.30 -9.60
C ILE A 120 0.89 20.51 -11.09
N LEU A 121 -0.14 20.43 -11.92
CA LEU A 121 -0.02 20.67 -13.35
C LEU A 121 0.40 22.11 -13.67
N GLU A 122 -0.06 23.09 -12.90
CA GLU A 122 0.41 24.48 -13.00
C GLU A 122 1.90 24.60 -12.69
N ALA A 123 2.36 24.04 -11.57
CA ALA A 123 3.79 24.03 -11.20
C ALA A 123 4.66 23.32 -12.25
N ILE A 124 4.19 22.21 -12.83
CA ILE A 124 4.91 21.53 -13.93
C ILE A 124 5.01 22.44 -15.16
N ARG A 125 3.92 23.14 -15.53
CA ARG A 125 3.90 24.06 -16.70
C ARG A 125 4.84 25.25 -16.55
N GLU A 126 5.11 25.71 -15.33
CA GLU A 126 6.10 26.76 -15.07
C GLU A 126 7.53 26.28 -15.36
N LEU A 127 7.80 24.97 -15.23
CA LEU A 127 9.09 24.36 -15.51
C LEU A 127 9.22 23.93 -16.98
N ASN A 128 8.14 23.41 -17.57
CA ASN A 128 8.12 22.82 -18.90
C ASN A 128 6.69 22.77 -19.47
N ASP A 129 6.52 23.21 -20.72
CA ASP A 129 5.23 23.20 -21.43
C ASP A 129 4.96 21.90 -22.22
N GLY A 130 5.85 20.92 -22.11
CA GLY A 130 5.74 19.60 -22.71
C GLY A 130 4.70 18.70 -22.03
N GLU A 131 4.30 17.65 -22.74
CA GLU A 131 3.32 16.69 -22.24
C GLU A 131 3.90 15.81 -21.12
N ILE A 132 3.10 15.55 -20.08
CA ILE A 132 3.39 14.46 -19.14
C ILE A 132 3.18 13.15 -19.88
N ARG A 133 4.28 12.45 -20.16
CA ARG A 133 4.27 11.24 -20.98
C ARG A 133 3.67 10.07 -20.21
N PHE A 134 4.01 9.98 -18.94
CA PHE A 134 3.49 8.99 -18.02
C PHE A 134 3.81 9.35 -16.57
N VAL A 135 3.07 8.72 -15.66
CA VAL A 135 3.31 8.71 -14.21
C VAL A 135 3.77 7.32 -13.80
N ILE A 136 4.78 7.22 -12.94
CA ILE A 136 5.17 5.98 -12.26
C ILE A 136 4.74 6.09 -10.79
N ASN A 137 3.81 5.24 -10.34
CA ASN A 137 3.50 5.16 -8.90
C ASN A 137 4.52 4.26 -8.19
N THR A 138 5.08 4.76 -7.09
CA THR A 138 6.08 4.05 -6.28
C THR A 138 5.45 2.95 -5.43
N HIS A 139 4.23 3.19 -4.94
CA HIS A 139 3.42 2.29 -4.11
C HIS A 139 1.94 2.74 -4.13
N VAL A 140 1.08 2.10 -3.32
CA VAL A 140 -0.39 2.24 -3.42
C VAL A 140 -1.01 3.36 -2.55
N HIS A 141 -0.25 4.09 -1.74
CA HIS A 141 -0.87 5.03 -0.79
C HIS A 141 -1.48 6.26 -1.48
N PRO A 142 -2.62 6.78 -0.96
CA PRO A 142 -3.40 7.82 -1.63
C PRO A 142 -2.72 9.19 -1.67
N ASP A 143 -1.67 9.41 -0.88
CA ASP A 143 -0.81 10.58 -0.96
C ASP A 143 0.29 10.46 -2.03
N HIS A 144 0.29 9.36 -2.79
CA HIS A 144 1.18 9.08 -3.93
C HIS A 144 0.41 8.71 -5.20
N THR A 145 -0.83 8.21 -5.07
CA THR A 145 -1.68 7.77 -6.20
C THR A 145 -3.04 8.46 -6.24
N GLY A 146 -3.28 9.45 -5.38
CA GLY A 146 -4.59 10.08 -5.25
C GLY A 146 -4.96 10.91 -6.47
N GLY A 147 -3.99 11.40 -7.24
CA GLY A 147 -4.19 12.11 -8.50
C GLY A 147 -4.50 11.19 -9.69
N ASN A 148 -4.33 9.86 -9.54
CA ASN A 148 -4.35 8.92 -10.66
C ASN A 148 -5.63 9.04 -11.50
N GLU A 149 -6.80 9.13 -10.86
CA GLU A 149 -8.08 9.25 -11.58
C GLU A 149 -8.11 10.50 -12.48
N ASN A 150 -7.64 11.64 -11.97
CA ASN A 150 -7.61 12.89 -12.72
C ASN A 150 -6.67 12.79 -13.92
N LEU A 151 -5.46 12.29 -13.70
CA LEU A 151 -4.44 12.17 -14.75
C LEU A 151 -4.82 11.11 -15.81
N GLY A 152 -5.36 9.98 -15.39
CA GLY A 152 -5.85 8.94 -16.31
C GLY A 152 -7.05 9.40 -17.13
N ASN A 153 -7.97 10.18 -16.56
CA ASN A 153 -9.06 10.82 -17.31
C ASN A 153 -8.56 11.83 -18.36
N MET A 154 -7.34 12.37 -18.19
CA MET A 154 -6.66 13.21 -19.18
C MET A 154 -5.91 12.39 -20.25
N GLY A 155 -5.89 11.06 -20.14
CA GLY A 155 -5.19 10.15 -21.05
C GLY A 155 -3.70 9.95 -20.74
N ILE A 156 -3.23 10.40 -19.58
CA ILE A 156 -1.85 10.18 -19.14
C ILE A 156 -1.69 8.71 -18.75
N LEU A 157 -0.64 8.06 -19.25
CA LEU A 157 -0.37 6.66 -18.95
C LEU A 157 0.17 6.52 -17.53
N ILE A 158 -0.39 5.58 -16.77
CA ILE A 158 0.06 5.28 -15.40
C ILE A 158 0.79 3.94 -15.41
N LEU A 159 1.98 3.92 -14.82
CA LEU A 159 2.88 2.79 -14.69
C LEU A 159 3.03 2.45 -13.21
N ALA A 160 3.04 1.17 -12.86
CA ALA A 160 3.36 0.74 -11.50
C ALA A 160 3.71 -0.76 -11.49
N ARG A 161 4.07 -1.28 -10.32
CA ARG A 161 4.15 -2.72 -10.14
C ARG A 161 2.78 -3.41 -10.24
N ASP A 162 2.79 -4.70 -10.55
CA ASP A 162 1.59 -5.55 -10.57
C ASP A 162 0.79 -5.45 -9.27
N GLU A 163 1.46 -5.48 -8.12
CA GLU A 163 0.83 -5.42 -6.79
C GLU A 163 0.10 -4.09 -6.56
N VAL A 164 0.66 -2.98 -7.02
CA VAL A 164 0.03 -1.65 -6.93
C VAL A 164 -1.27 -1.64 -7.73
N ARG A 165 -1.27 -2.17 -8.95
CA ARG A 165 -2.50 -2.27 -9.76
C ARG A 165 -3.55 -3.14 -9.08
N VAL A 166 -3.16 -4.30 -8.54
CA VAL A 166 -4.08 -5.20 -7.82
C VAL A 166 -4.73 -4.47 -6.65
N ARG A 167 -3.95 -3.76 -5.84
CA ARG A 167 -4.45 -3.01 -4.67
C ARG A 167 -5.36 -1.85 -5.06
N LEU A 168 -4.98 -1.06 -6.06
CA LEU A 168 -5.81 0.04 -6.56
C LEU A 168 -7.14 -0.49 -7.13
N SER A 169 -7.12 -1.62 -7.86
CA SER A 169 -8.33 -2.20 -8.47
C SER A 169 -9.40 -2.62 -7.46
N ALA A 170 -9.04 -2.78 -6.18
CA ALA A 170 -9.98 -3.11 -5.12
C ALA A 170 -10.89 -1.93 -4.73
N SER A 171 -10.50 -0.69 -5.01
CA SER A 171 -11.24 0.50 -4.52
C SER A 171 -11.28 1.69 -5.47
N GLN A 172 -10.43 1.73 -6.50
CA GLN A 172 -10.30 2.86 -7.43
C GLN A 172 -10.99 2.57 -8.77
N PRO A 173 -11.48 3.61 -9.47
CA PRO A 173 -12.06 3.46 -10.80
C PRO A 173 -11.00 3.04 -11.84
N GLU A 174 -11.45 2.51 -12.97
CA GLU A 174 -10.56 2.02 -14.05
C GLU A 174 -9.58 3.09 -14.54
N SER A 175 -10.00 4.35 -14.61
CA SER A 175 -9.18 5.49 -15.01
C SER A 175 -8.00 5.76 -14.07
N ALA A 176 -8.07 5.30 -12.81
CA ALA A 176 -6.99 5.46 -11.84
C ALA A 176 -5.98 4.30 -11.84
N LEU A 177 -6.19 3.27 -12.66
CA LEU A 177 -5.40 2.04 -12.58
C LEU A 177 -4.17 2.09 -13.51
N PRO A 178 -2.98 1.64 -13.05
CA PRO A 178 -1.78 1.53 -13.88
C PRO A 178 -2.00 0.66 -15.11
N VAL A 179 -1.97 1.23 -16.31
CA VAL A 179 -2.25 0.52 -17.57
C VAL A 179 -1.05 -0.26 -18.10
N LEU A 180 0.16 0.10 -17.68
CA LEU A 180 1.38 -0.68 -17.87
C LEU A 180 1.88 -1.11 -16.50
N THR A 181 2.11 -2.41 -16.35
CA THR A 181 2.62 -3.00 -15.12
C THR A 181 3.94 -3.71 -15.36
N TYR A 182 4.76 -3.80 -14.32
CA TYR A 182 6.04 -4.48 -14.37
C TYR A 182 6.27 -5.32 -13.10
N SER A 183 6.86 -6.49 -13.29
CA SER A 183 7.28 -7.41 -12.23
C SER A 183 8.80 -7.44 -12.02
N ASP A 184 9.56 -6.90 -12.98
CA ASP A 184 11.02 -6.74 -12.92
C ASP A 184 11.36 -5.30 -13.32
N ALA A 185 12.64 -4.93 -13.22
CA ALA A 185 13.09 -3.60 -13.52
C ALA A 185 12.84 -3.20 -14.99
N ILE A 186 12.46 -1.95 -15.17
CA ILE A 186 12.29 -1.31 -16.48
C ILE A 186 13.24 -0.12 -16.58
N THR A 187 13.67 0.19 -17.80
CA THR A 187 14.44 1.40 -18.10
C THR A 187 13.69 2.19 -19.15
N ILE A 188 13.52 3.48 -18.90
CA ILE A 188 12.90 4.40 -19.83
C ILE A 188 13.94 5.45 -20.23
N HIS A 189 14.11 5.64 -21.53
CA HIS A 189 15.09 6.56 -22.10
C HIS A 189 14.36 7.78 -22.68
N LEU A 190 14.28 8.86 -21.91
CA LEU A 190 13.69 10.15 -22.31
C LEU A 190 14.57 11.27 -21.79
N ASN A 191 14.62 12.41 -22.47
CA ASN A 191 15.33 13.61 -22.02
C ASN A 191 16.86 13.41 -21.85
N GLY A 192 17.43 12.43 -22.57
CA GLY A 192 18.83 12.03 -22.37
C GLY A 192 19.12 11.42 -21.00
N GLU A 193 18.09 10.93 -20.31
CA GLU A 193 18.13 10.34 -18.98
C GLU A 193 17.70 8.86 -19.03
N GLU A 194 18.47 7.98 -18.39
CA GLU A 194 18.04 6.62 -18.06
C GLU A 194 17.22 6.61 -16.76
N VAL A 195 15.89 6.60 -16.89
CA VAL A 195 14.96 6.42 -15.77
C VAL A 195 14.81 4.93 -15.48
N TYR A 196 15.58 4.43 -14.52
CA TYR A 196 15.62 3.03 -14.12
C TYR A 196 14.72 2.77 -12.92
N ALA A 197 13.52 2.23 -13.16
CA ALA A 197 12.58 1.83 -12.11
C ALA A 197 12.77 0.34 -11.78
N PHE A 198 13.02 0.00 -10.52
CA PHE A 198 13.28 -1.37 -10.08
C PHE A 198 12.51 -1.75 -8.82
N PRO A 199 11.81 -2.91 -8.82
CA PRO A 199 11.15 -3.45 -7.64
C PRO A 199 12.09 -3.65 -6.46
N VAL A 200 11.59 -3.44 -5.24
CA VAL A 200 12.28 -3.82 -4.00
C VAL A 200 11.46 -4.85 -3.21
N PRO A 201 12.08 -5.57 -2.27
CA PRO A 201 11.34 -6.49 -1.39
C PRO A 201 10.20 -5.76 -0.65
N PRO A 202 9.11 -6.47 -0.27
CA PRO A 202 7.98 -5.87 0.45
C PRO A 202 8.41 -5.09 1.70
N ALA A 203 8.38 -3.76 1.65
CA ALA A 203 8.97 -2.89 2.64
C ALA A 203 7.90 -2.01 3.30
N HIS A 204 7.65 -0.84 2.74
CA HIS A 204 6.55 0.02 3.12
C HIS A 204 5.21 -0.62 2.73
N THR A 205 5.14 -1.19 1.52
CA THR A 205 4.06 -2.04 0.98
C THR A 205 4.67 -3.23 0.23
N ASP A 206 3.86 -4.10 -0.38
CA ASP A 206 4.36 -5.17 -1.27
C ASP A 206 4.68 -4.71 -2.70
N GLY A 207 4.20 -3.53 -3.09
CA GLY A 207 4.33 -2.97 -4.43
C GLY A 207 5.42 -1.92 -4.57
N ASP A 208 6.32 -1.80 -3.59
CA ASP A 208 7.33 -0.74 -3.56
C ASP A 208 8.31 -0.80 -4.74
N THR A 209 8.65 0.37 -5.27
CA THR A 209 9.65 0.58 -6.33
C THR A 209 10.54 1.78 -6.03
N PHE A 210 11.84 1.63 -6.31
CA PHE A 210 12.76 2.75 -6.41
C PHE A 210 12.97 3.14 -7.87
N ILE A 211 13.19 4.43 -8.11
CA ILE A 211 13.47 4.97 -9.44
C ILE A 211 14.79 5.71 -9.40
N HIS A 212 15.76 5.26 -10.18
CA HIS A 212 17.08 5.86 -10.31
C HIS A 212 17.19 6.58 -11.66
N PHE A 213 17.34 7.90 -11.61
CA PHE A 213 17.70 8.77 -12.71
C PHE A 213 19.22 8.76 -12.79
N ARG A 214 19.77 7.87 -13.62
CA ARG A 214 21.19 7.49 -13.57
C ARG A 214 22.14 8.58 -14.03
N ASP A 215 21.73 9.39 -15.01
CA ASP A 215 22.54 10.49 -15.54
C ASP A 215 22.52 11.69 -14.59
N SER A 216 21.38 11.94 -13.94
CA SER A 216 21.27 12.95 -12.88
C SER A 216 21.84 12.50 -11.51
N ASP A 217 22.11 11.20 -11.33
CA ASP A 217 22.51 10.57 -10.07
C ASP A 217 21.54 10.87 -8.91
N VAL A 218 20.25 10.66 -9.18
CA VAL A 218 19.14 10.86 -8.22
C VAL A 218 18.30 9.60 -8.08
N ILE A 219 17.99 9.19 -6.84
CA ILE A 219 17.09 8.07 -6.56
C ILE A 219 15.85 8.57 -5.82
N HIS A 220 14.67 8.33 -6.39
CA HIS A 220 13.39 8.50 -5.70
C HIS A 220 13.03 7.20 -4.96
N ALA A 221 12.87 7.29 -3.65
CA ALA A 221 12.76 6.11 -2.79
C ALA A 221 11.31 5.76 -2.39
N GLY A 222 10.33 6.61 -2.70
CA GLY A 222 8.97 6.47 -2.16
C GLY A 222 8.99 6.38 -0.62
N ASP A 223 7.97 5.78 -0.02
CA ASP A 223 7.81 5.78 1.44
C ASP A 223 8.63 4.73 2.20
N VAL A 224 9.42 3.92 1.49
CA VAL A 224 10.45 3.08 2.12
C VAL A 224 11.48 3.95 2.87
N PHE A 225 11.76 5.15 2.36
CA PHE A 225 12.61 6.13 3.04
C PHE A 225 11.92 7.49 3.16
N ARG A 226 11.90 8.01 4.38
CA ARG A 226 11.32 9.31 4.71
C ARG A 226 12.13 10.04 5.77
N THR A 227 12.04 11.37 5.79
CA THR A 227 12.81 12.21 6.73
C THR A 227 11.95 12.86 7.80
N THR A 228 10.62 12.83 7.64
CA THR A 228 9.66 13.57 8.49
C THR A 228 9.08 12.74 9.63
N ALA A 229 9.22 11.41 9.60
CA ALA A 229 8.60 10.51 10.56
C ALA A 229 9.33 9.18 10.68
N PHE A 230 8.95 8.37 11.66
CA PHE A 230 9.35 6.97 11.73
C PHE A 230 8.86 6.20 10.48
N PRO A 231 9.51 5.06 10.13
CA PRO A 231 9.07 4.23 9.03
C PRO A 231 7.61 3.83 9.20
N VAL A 232 6.87 3.89 8.11
CA VAL A 232 5.56 3.27 8.02
C VAL A 232 5.77 1.89 7.42
N ILE A 233 5.50 0.84 8.19
CA ILE A 233 5.48 -0.54 7.71
C ILE A 233 4.00 -0.92 7.62
N ASP A 234 3.42 -0.86 6.42
CA ASP A 234 2.00 -1.13 6.23
C ASP A 234 1.76 -2.62 6.01
N THR A 235 1.67 -3.37 7.11
CA THR A 235 1.43 -4.81 7.09
C THR A 235 0.10 -5.19 6.44
N ASN A 236 -0.91 -4.30 6.46
CA ASN A 236 -2.17 -4.51 5.73
C ASN A 236 -1.97 -4.43 4.21
N ASN A 237 -0.99 -3.65 3.77
CA ASN A 237 -0.55 -3.58 2.38
C ASN A 237 0.71 -4.41 2.07
N GLY A 238 0.99 -5.42 2.90
CA GLY A 238 2.07 -6.40 2.65
C GLY A 238 3.47 -5.90 2.96
N GLY A 239 3.62 -4.71 3.54
CA GLY A 239 4.91 -4.21 4.04
C GLY A 239 5.42 -5.05 5.21
N THR A 240 6.74 -5.17 5.33
CA THR A 240 7.39 -5.98 6.38
C THR A 240 8.59 -5.26 6.99
N LEU A 241 8.92 -5.58 8.24
CA LEU A 241 10.09 -5.02 8.91
C LEU A 241 11.40 -5.45 8.23
N ASP A 242 11.51 -6.74 7.92
CA ASP A 242 12.72 -7.29 7.30
C ASP A 242 12.89 -6.85 5.84
N GLY A 243 11.79 -6.72 5.09
CA GLY A 243 11.83 -6.16 3.76
C GLY A 243 12.16 -4.67 3.77
N THR A 244 11.70 -3.90 4.76
CA THR A 244 12.11 -2.49 4.96
C THR A 244 13.62 -2.38 5.17
N LEU A 245 14.19 -3.18 6.06
CA LEU A 245 15.64 -3.21 6.29
C LEU A 245 16.41 -3.63 5.03
N SER A 246 15.88 -4.60 4.28
CA SER A 246 16.49 -5.09 3.03
C SER A 246 16.45 -4.04 1.93
N ALA A 247 15.31 -3.37 1.73
CA ALA A 247 15.13 -2.32 0.73
C ALA A 247 15.99 -1.09 1.04
N LEU A 248 16.11 -0.69 2.31
CA LEU A 248 17.09 0.34 2.72
C LEU A 248 18.53 -0.11 2.43
N GLY A 249 18.84 -1.39 2.62
CA GLY A 249 20.12 -1.99 2.20
C GLY A 249 20.38 -1.86 0.70
N VAL A 250 19.35 -2.12 -0.13
CA VAL A 250 19.42 -1.91 -1.59
C VAL A 250 19.66 -0.43 -1.91
N LEU A 251 18.92 0.49 -1.29
CA LEU A 251 19.09 1.94 -1.50
C LEU A 251 20.53 2.40 -1.19
N ILE A 252 21.08 1.94 -0.06
CA ILE A 252 22.46 2.23 0.36
C ILE A 252 23.50 1.58 -0.59
N GLY A 253 23.18 0.42 -1.16
CA GLY A 253 24.05 -0.28 -2.10
C GLY A 253 24.05 0.33 -3.51
N THR A 254 22.90 0.87 -3.94
CA THR A 254 22.74 1.55 -5.23
C THR A 254 23.30 2.97 -5.21
N ALA A 255 23.13 3.69 -4.09
CA ALA A 255 23.62 5.05 -3.95
C ALA A 255 25.16 5.11 -3.86
N GLY A 256 25.76 5.94 -4.69
CA GLY A 256 27.13 6.40 -4.56
C GLY A 256 27.32 7.42 -3.43
N PRO A 257 28.55 7.94 -3.25
CA PRO A 257 28.82 8.95 -2.23
C PRO A 257 28.12 10.29 -2.49
N ASP A 258 27.89 10.65 -3.76
CA ASP A 258 27.34 11.95 -4.15
C ASP A 258 25.85 11.90 -4.56
N THR A 259 25.32 10.68 -4.78
CA THR A 259 23.93 10.41 -5.16
C THR A 259 22.94 11.13 -4.25
N LYS A 260 21.98 11.81 -4.87
CA LYS A 260 20.87 12.47 -4.16
C LYS A 260 19.71 11.51 -3.99
N ILE A 261 19.15 11.46 -2.79
CA ILE A 261 18.04 10.56 -2.47
C ILE A 261 16.83 11.40 -2.12
N VAL A 262 15.78 11.29 -2.93
CA VAL A 262 14.50 11.96 -2.70
C VAL A 262 13.61 11.00 -1.93
N PRO A 263 13.29 11.29 -0.65
CA PRO A 263 12.37 10.46 0.12
C PRO A 263 10.94 10.61 -0.41
N GLY A 264 10.07 9.67 -0.07
CA GLY A 264 8.64 9.84 -0.28
C GLY A 264 8.09 11.05 0.49
N HIS A 265 8.63 11.37 1.68
CA HIS A 265 8.30 12.61 2.41
C HIS A 265 9.52 13.33 2.98
N GLY A 266 9.57 14.63 2.77
CA GLY A 266 10.54 15.57 3.33
C GLY A 266 11.67 15.94 2.37
N GLU A 267 12.89 16.06 2.90
CA GLU A 267 14.00 16.71 2.18
C GLU A 267 14.96 15.75 1.50
N VAL A 268 15.59 16.22 0.42
CA VAL A 268 16.67 15.51 -0.29
C VAL A 268 17.77 15.13 0.69
N SER A 269 18.16 13.87 0.63
CA SER A 269 19.03 13.21 1.60
C SER A 269 20.26 12.61 0.94
N SER A 270 21.25 12.32 1.77
CA SER A 270 22.45 11.58 1.37
C SER A 270 22.31 10.09 1.67
N ARG A 271 23.22 9.29 1.09
CA ARG A 271 23.41 7.88 1.46
C ARG A 271 23.62 7.68 2.97
N MET A 272 24.30 8.61 3.64
CA MET A 272 24.55 8.54 5.08
C MET A 272 23.28 8.75 5.90
N ASP A 273 22.34 9.56 5.43
CA ASP A 273 21.05 9.75 6.09
C ASP A 273 20.20 8.47 6.04
N VAL A 274 20.22 7.76 4.91
CA VAL A 274 19.56 6.46 4.76
C VAL A 274 20.18 5.41 5.69
N MET A 275 21.52 5.40 5.80
CA MET A 275 22.21 4.55 6.78
C MET A 275 21.75 4.85 8.21
N GLY A 276 21.70 6.13 8.60
CA GLY A 276 21.21 6.54 9.92
C GLY A 276 19.76 6.16 10.18
N PHE A 277 18.89 6.23 9.15
CA PHE A 277 17.50 5.80 9.25
C PHE A 277 17.38 4.29 9.44
N ARG A 278 18.11 3.48 8.66
CA ARG A 278 18.17 2.02 8.83
C ARG A 278 18.71 1.63 10.20
N ASP A 279 19.79 2.28 10.64
CA ASP A 279 20.46 1.95 11.89
C ASP A 279 19.58 2.28 13.09
N MET A 280 18.73 3.31 13.00
CA MET A 280 17.67 3.57 13.98
C MET A 280 16.67 2.41 14.06
N ILE A 281 16.22 1.87 12.91
CA ILE A 281 15.29 0.72 12.90
C ILE A 281 15.93 -0.50 13.57
N LEU A 282 17.20 -0.76 13.27
CA LEU A 282 17.96 -1.87 13.87
C LEU A 282 18.13 -1.72 15.38
N ASP A 283 18.44 -0.50 15.85
CA ASP A 283 18.56 -0.22 17.28
C ASP A 283 17.23 -0.44 18.00
N VAL A 284 16.12 0.10 17.48
CA VAL A 284 14.78 -0.13 18.06
C VAL A 284 14.42 -1.62 18.05
N LYS A 285 14.63 -2.32 16.93
CA LYS A 285 14.41 -3.78 16.82
C LYS A 285 15.21 -4.52 17.90
N SER A 286 16.48 -4.16 18.13
CA SER A 286 17.35 -4.80 19.12
C SER A 286 16.88 -4.60 20.58
N LYS A 287 16.20 -3.49 20.86
CA LYS A 287 15.63 -3.19 22.19
C LYS A 287 14.30 -3.90 22.40
N VAL A 288 13.48 -4.00 21.36
CA VAL A 288 12.13 -4.60 21.43
C VAL A 288 12.19 -6.12 21.45
N ALA A 289 13.05 -6.75 20.63
CA ALA A 289 13.15 -8.21 20.53
C ALA A 289 13.25 -8.94 21.89
N PRO A 290 14.16 -8.60 22.82
CA PRO A 290 14.24 -9.29 24.11
C PRO A 290 13.02 -9.03 25.02
N MET A 291 12.24 -7.97 24.79
CA MET A 291 11.00 -7.72 25.52
C MET A 291 9.89 -8.65 25.01
N VAL A 292 9.77 -8.81 23.69
CA VAL A 292 8.84 -9.74 23.05
C VAL A 292 9.15 -11.19 23.42
N GLU A 293 10.43 -11.58 23.41
CA GLU A 293 10.86 -12.93 23.83
C GLU A 293 10.49 -13.26 25.29
N ARG A 294 10.43 -12.23 26.14
CA ARG A 294 10.00 -12.37 27.54
C ARG A 294 8.47 -12.35 27.71
N GLY A 295 7.72 -12.18 26.63
CA GLY A 295 6.26 -12.14 26.63
C GLY A 295 5.66 -10.87 27.20
N LEU A 296 6.39 -9.74 27.14
CA LEU A 296 5.82 -8.43 27.53
C LEU A 296 4.70 -8.03 26.57
N SER A 297 3.65 -7.39 27.08
CA SER A 297 2.60 -6.81 26.25
C SER A 297 3.08 -5.58 25.49
N TYR A 298 2.33 -5.15 24.47
CA TYR A 298 2.63 -3.91 23.76
C TYR A 298 2.71 -2.71 24.70
N GLU A 299 1.81 -2.58 25.67
CA GLU A 299 1.79 -1.47 26.64
C GLU A 299 3.05 -1.44 27.50
N GLU A 300 3.56 -2.60 27.90
CA GLU A 300 4.82 -2.71 28.66
C GLU A 300 6.02 -2.29 27.79
N VAL A 301 6.06 -2.73 26.53
CA VAL A 301 7.10 -2.32 25.56
C VAL A 301 7.05 -0.82 25.29
N ALA A 302 5.85 -0.27 25.03
CA ALA A 302 5.65 1.16 24.80
C ALA A 302 6.05 2.00 26.02
N SER A 303 5.72 1.53 27.23
CA SER A 303 6.11 2.19 28.49
C SER A 303 7.62 2.19 28.72
N ALA A 304 8.35 1.17 28.22
CA ALA A 304 9.81 1.14 28.25
C ALA A 304 10.45 2.15 27.28
N ASN A 305 9.68 2.74 26.37
CA ASN A 305 10.07 3.80 25.44
C ASN A 305 11.38 3.51 24.66
N PRO A 306 11.46 2.38 23.93
CA PRO A 306 12.67 1.97 23.22
C PRO A 306 13.08 2.95 22.11
N THR A 307 12.16 3.81 21.66
CA THR A 307 12.32 4.82 20.61
C THR A 307 12.79 6.18 21.13
N SER A 308 12.91 6.36 22.46
CA SER A 308 13.19 7.65 23.13
C SER A 308 14.31 8.49 22.51
N ALA A 309 15.41 7.87 22.08
CA ALA A 309 16.54 8.57 21.46
C ALA A 309 16.20 9.25 20.12
N TYR A 310 15.07 8.89 19.50
CA TYR A 310 14.71 9.24 18.14
C TYR A 310 13.41 10.07 18.04
N ASN A 311 12.58 10.08 19.08
CA ASN A 311 11.28 10.76 19.09
C ASN A 311 11.39 12.27 18.78
N ALA A 312 12.47 12.92 19.20
CA ALA A 312 12.69 14.34 18.88
C ALA A 312 12.86 14.60 17.37
N ARG A 313 13.40 13.62 16.64
CA ARG A 313 13.63 13.72 15.18
C ARG A 313 12.41 13.26 14.39
N TYR A 314 11.79 12.16 14.79
CA TYR A 314 10.79 11.45 13.99
C TYR A 314 9.37 11.52 14.55
N GLY A 315 9.17 12.20 15.67
CA GLY A 315 7.85 12.44 16.25
C GLY A 315 7.25 11.21 16.92
N ASP A 316 5.96 10.97 16.65
CA ASP A 316 5.20 9.88 17.23
C ASP A 316 5.64 8.52 16.66
N SER A 317 6.04 7.61 17.57
CA SER A 317 6.52 6.28 17.22
C SER A 317 5.45 5.20 17.28
N GLU A 318 4.20 5.48 17.69
CA GLU A 318 3.21 4.43 17.99
C GLU A 318 3.03 3.45 16.83
N ARG A 319 2.77 3.95 15.62
CA ARG A 319 2.56 3.11 14.43
C ARG A 319 3.77 2.23 14.14
N PHE A 320 4.97 2.81 14.18
CA PHE A 320 6.21 2.09 13.92
C PHE A 320 6.50 1.04 14.99
N LEU A 321 6.35 1.41 16.27
CA LEU A 321 6.60 0.51 17.39
C LEU A 321 5.63 -0.67 17.39
N ARG A 322 4.35 -0.46 17.06
CA ARG A 322 3.37 -1.54 16.88
C ARG A 322 3.79 -2.50 15.78
N ALA A 323 4.22 -1.98 14.62
CA ALA A 323 4.70 -2.83 13.53
C ALA A 323 5.91 -3.66 13.96
N VAL A 324 6.91 -3.04 14.62
CA VAL A 324 8.09 -3.76 15.12
C VAL A 324 7.71 -4.84 16.15
N TYR A 325 6.84 -4.51 17.11
CA TYR A 325 6.36 -5.46 18.12
C TYR A 325 5.67 -6.67 17.48
N SER A 326 4.73 -6.42 16.56
CA SER A 326 3.95 -7.46 15.88
C SER A 326 4.84 -8.36 15.00
N GLU A 327 5.72 -7.76 14.18
CA GLU A 327 6.63 -8.49 13.30
C GLU A 327 7.66 -9.34 14.05
N LEU A 328 7.94 -9.01 15.32
CA LEU A 328 8.78 -9.81 16.21
C LEU A 328 8.01 -10.93 16.94
N GLY A 329 6.72 -11.11 16.64
CA GLY A 329 5.87 -12.15 17.23
C GLY A 329 5.16 -11.73 18.51
N GLY A 330 5.12 -10.44 18.82
CA GLY A 330 4.32 -9.90 19.91
C GLY A 330 2.83 -10.16 19.69
N LEU A 331 2.13 -10.56 20.75
CA LEU A 331 0.69 -10.80 20.73
C LEU A 331 -0.01 -9.63 21.44
N ASP A 332 -1.08 -9.11 20.84
CA ASP A 332 -1.98 -8.14 21.47
C ASP A 332 -2.88 -8.81 22.54
#